data_AF-A0A3D5J6S8-F1
#
_entry.id   AF-A0A3D5J6S8-F1
#
_cell.length_a   1.000
_cell.length_b   1.000
_cell.length_c   1.000
_cell.angle_alpha   90.00
_cell.angle_beta   90.00
_cell.angle_gamma   90.00
#
_symmetry.space_group_name_H-M   'P 1'
#
loop_
_entity.id
_entity.type
_entity.pdbx_description
1 polymer ?
#
loop_
_entity_poly.entity_id
_entity_poly.type
_entity_poly.pdbx_seq_one_letter_code
_entity_poly.pdbx_strand_id
1 'polypeptide(L)' 'KTDSEFMHGYTLGLLHGAGHEVMYANHHVYKNEGAPKEVTRIQTFYEKQYLEKGKPITYIKFRIK' A
#
# COMPACT_ATOMS: atom_id res chain seq x y z
N LYS A 1 1.50 0.47 4.32
CA LYS A 1 0.11 0.69 3.85
C LYS A 1 -0.19 2.16 3.94
N THR A 2 -0.97 2.72 3.04
CA THR A 2 -1.44 4.11 3.15
C THR A 2 -2.81 4.25 2.48
N ASP A 3 -3.66 5.07 3.07
CA ASP A 3 -4.96 5.53 2.55
C ASP A 3 -4.81 6.73 1.58
N SER A 4 -3.58 7.22 1.35
CA SER A 4 -3.27 8.29 0.41
C SER A 4 -2.64 7.75 -0.87
N GLU A 5 -3.38 7.87 -1.98
CA GLU A 5 -2.91 7.52 -3.33
C GLU A 5 -1.71 8.40 -3.76
N PHE A 6 -1.73 9.68 -3.37
CA PHE A 6 -0.62 10.59 -3.62
C PHE A 6 0.66 10.09 -2.94
N MET A 7 0.58 9.76 -1.64
CA MET A 7 1.74 9.26 -0.91
C MET A 7 2.22 7.91 -1.44
N HIS A 8 1.31 7.07 -1.93
CA HIS A 8 1.67 5.83 -2.61
C HIS A 8 2.56 6.10 -3.83
N GLY A 9 2.07 6.92 -4.77
CA GLY A 9 2.80 7.24 -6.00
C GLY A 9 4.12 7.97 -5.72
N TYR A 10 4.10 8.95 -4.81
CA TYR A 10 5.29 9.69 -4.39
C TYR A 10 6.36 8.76 -3.81
N THR A 11 5.98 7.89 -2.87
CA THR A 11 6.92 6.94 -2.24
C THR A 11 7.44 5.95 -3.26
N LEU A 12 6.58 5.42 -4.15
CA LEU A 12 7.00 4.49 -5.19
C LEU A 12 8.05 5.11 -6.13
N GLY A 13 7.85 6.38 -6.52
CA GLY A 13 8.82 7.15 -7.30
C GLY A 13 10.16 7.32 -6.58
N LEU A 14 10.13 7.67 -5.28
CA LEU A 14 11.34 7.77 -4.46
C LEU A 14 12.09 6.44 -4.35
N LEU A 15 11.38 5.33 -4.13
CA LEU A 15 11.98 4.00 -4.03
C LEU A 15 12.70 3.61 -5.33
N HIS A 16 12.06 3.85 -6.48
CA HIS A 16 12.70 3.64 -7.79
C HIS A 16 13.91 4.55 -8.00
N GLY A 17 13.79 5.85 -7.71
CA GLY A 17 14.88 6.82 -7.86
C GLY A 17 16.08 6.52 -6.96
N ALA A 18 15.84 5.96 -5.78
CA ALA A 18 16.87 5.52 -4.84
C ALA A 18 17.45 4.13 -5.16
N GLY A 19 16.92 3.43 -6.17
CA GLY A 19 17.39 2.10 -6.57
C GLY A 19 17.02 0.98 -5.59
N HIS A 20 15.95 1.15 -4.82
CA HIS A 20 15.42 0.09 -3.97
C HIS A 20 14.61 -0.93 -4.79
N GLU A 21 14.65 -2.20 -4.39
CA GLU A 21 13.89 -3.26 -5.06
C GLU A 21 12.44 -3.23 -4.59
N VAL A 22 11.52 -2.84 -5.49
CA VAL A 22 10.07 -2.91 -5.23
C VAL A 22 9.59 -4.32 -5.55
N MET A 23 9.26 -5.09 -4.51
CA MET A 23 8.82 -6.48 -4.65
C MET A 23 7.33 -6.58 -4.99
N TYR A 24 6.53 -5.63 -4.53
CA TYR A 24 5.08 -5.62 -4.73
C TYR A 24 4.51 -4.22 -4.53
N ALA A 25 3.57 -3.81 -5.38
CA ALA A 25 2.80 -2.58 -5.21
C ALA A 25 1.34 -2.83 -5.61
N ASN A 26 0.39 -2.44 -4.75
CA ASN A 26 -1.05 -2.54 -5.02
C ASN A 26 -1.76 -1.28 -4.55
N HIS A 27 -2.60 -0.75 -5.41
CA HIS A 27 -3.36 0.49 -5.22
C HIS A 27 -4.70 0.27 -4.51
N HIS A 28 -5.14 -0.98 -4.31
CA HIS A 28 -6.36 -1.29 -3.56
C HIS A 28 -6.35 -2.72 -3.00
N VAL A 29 -5.78 -2.91 -1.81
CA VAL A 29 -5.52 -4.26 -1.25
C VAL A 29 -6.76 -5.09 -0.89
N TYR A 30 -7.93 -4.46 -0.80
CA TYR A 30 -9.21 -5.12 -0.49
C TYR A 30 -10.06 -5.47 -1.71
N LYS A 31 -9.68 -4.97 -2.89
CA LYS A 31 -10.44 -5.15 -4.13
C LYS A 31 -9.62 -5.84 -5.22
N ASN A 32 -8.33 -5.51 -5.31
CA ASN A 32 -7.42 -6.12 -6.26
C ASN A 32 -6.81 -7.38 -5.64
N GLU A 33 -6.86 -8.47 -6.40
CA GLU A 33 -6.25 -9.73 -6.00
C GLU A 33 -4.71 -9.62 -5.84
N GLY A 34 -4.12 -10.57 -5.10
CA GLY A 34 -2.67 -10.70 -4.97
C GLY A 34 -2.04 -9.95 -3.80
N ALA A 35 -2.81 -9.21 -2.98
CA ALA A 35 -2.27 -8.66 -1.74
C ALA A 35 -1.89 -9.81 -0.79
N PRO A 36 -0.70 -9.79 -0.16
CA PRO A 36 -0.33 -10.82 0.81
C PRO A 36 -1.37 -10.90 1.94
N LYS A 37 -1.73 -12.12 2.36
CA LYS A 37 -2.83 -12.34 3.32
C LYS A 37 -2.61 -11.59 4.64
N GLU A 38 -1.37 -11.43 5.06
CA GLU A 38 -1.00 -10.68 6.26
C GLU A 38 -1.37 -9.19 6.18
N VAL A 39 -1.37 -8.60 4.97
CA VAL A 39 -1.65 -7.18 4.73
C VAL A 39 -3.13 -6.87 4.96
N THR A 40 -4.01 -7.77 4.54
CA THR A 40 -5.47 -7.64 4.71
C THR A 40 -5.96 -8.19 6.05
N ARG A 41 -5.24 -9.14 6.67
CA ARG A 41 -5.61 -9.72 7.97
C ARG A 41 -5.44 -8.74 9.13
N ILE A 42 -4.41 -7.90 9.10
CA ILE A 42 -4.13 -6.93 10.17
C ILE A 42 -4.64 -5.56 9.74
N GLN A 43 -5.71 -5.07 10.37
CA GLN A 43 -6.26 -3.75 10.11
C GLN A 43 -6.00 -2.81 11.29
N THR A 44 -5.55 -1.60 10.99
CA THR A 44 -5.42 -0.55 12.03
C THR A 44 -6.78 0.10 12.31
N PHE A 45 -6.88 0.84 13.42
CA PHE A 45 -8.08 1.60 13.76
C PHE A 45 -8.47 2.60 12.67
N TYR A 46 -7.51 3.41 12.18
CA TYR A 46 -7.77 4.41 11.14
C TYR A 46 -8.12 3.79 9.79
N GLU A 47 -7.47 2.67 9.43
CA GLU A 47 -7.75 1.97 8.18
C GLU A 47 -9.24 1.62 8.03
N LYS A 48 -9.90 1.20 9.12
CA LYS A 48 -11.34 0.95 9.14
C LYS A 48 -12.16 2.19 8.83
N GLN A 49 -11.83 3.33 9.44
CA GLN A 49 -12.52 4.60 9.22
C GLN A 49 -12.42 5.09 7.77
N TYR A 50 -11.28 4.86 7.11
CA TYR A 50 -11.11 5.19 5.70
C TYR A 50 -11.86 4.22 4.78
N LEU A 51 -11.88 2.93 5.11
CA LEU A 51 -12.65 1.92 4.37
C LEU A 51 -14.16 2.19 4.43
N GLU A 52 -14.70 2.63 5.57
CA GLU A 52 -16.11 3.05 5.70
C GLU A 52 -16.46 4.22 4.78
N LYS A 53 -15.49 5.08 4.47
CA LYS A 53 -15.63 6.19 3.51
C LYS A 53 -15.37 5.77 2.06
N GLY A 54 -15.18 4.47 1.81
CA GLY A 54 -14.85 3.93 0.48
C GLY A 54 -13.46 4.33 -0.01
N LYS A 55 -12.55 4.77 0.87
CA LYS A 55 -11.19 5.12 0.48
C LYS A 55 -10.33 3.87 0.29
N PRO A 56 -9.62 3.75 -0.84
CA PRO A 56 -8.76 2.61 -1.08
C PRO A 56 -7.56 2.63 -0.14
N ILE A 57 -7.15 1.45 0.31
CA ILE A 57 -5.91 1.26 1.05
C ILE A 57 -4.90 0.66 0.09
N THR A 58 -3.76 1.33 -0.03
CA THR A 58 -2.66 0.93 -0.88
C THR A 58 -1.53 0.28 -0.08
N TYR A 59 -0.68 -0.49 -0.75
CA TYR A 59 0.44 -1.18 -0.12
C TYR A 59 1.63 -1.30 -1.06
N ILE A 60 2.83 -1.09 -0.51
CA ILE A 60 4.11 -1.30 -1.18
C ILE A 60 4.93 -2.21 -0.27
N LYS A 61 5.56 -3.23 -0.86
CA LYS A 61 6.60 -4.06 -0.25
C LYS A 61 7.88 -3.86 -1.04
N PHE A 62 8.95 -3.51 -0.36
CA PHE A 62 10.25 -3.25 -0.98
C PHE A 62 11.37 -3.75 -0.08
N ARG A 63 12.56 -3.88 -0.66
CA ARG A 63 13.80 -4.20 0.03
C ARG A 63 14.74 -3.00 -0.08
N ILE A 64 15.31 -2.60 1.05
CA ILE A 64 16.37 -1.60 1.10
C ILE A 64 17.63 -2.21 0.49
N LYS A 65 18.39 -1.41 -0.25
CA LYS A 65 19.64 -1.84 -0.87
C LYS A 65 20.69 -2.17 0.18
#